data_AF-A0A4R5GE53-F1
#
_entry.id   AF-A0A4R5GE53-F1
#
_cell.length_a   1.000
_cell.length_b   1.000
_cell.length_c   1.000
_cell.angle_alpha   90.00
_cell.angle_beta   90.00
_cell.angle_gamma   90.00
#
_symmetry.space_group_name_H-M   'P 1'
#
loop_
_entity.id
_entity.type
_entity.pdbx_description
1 polymer ?
#
loop_
_entity_poly.entity_id
_entity_poly.type
_entity_poly.pdbx_seq_one_letter_code
_entity_poly.pdbx_strand_id
1 'polypeptide(L)'
;MTGFDPFAAALNNMTAAKPPSAAAEQRPLTRAQADLKQAVELLEAMNTVSDGVKRNYLRRVKDFPALVMQVGLAQAVAFSVEKAGKSDDDDRGGAHRLLLNHLYAVWRPETQGQPVQLDDGKGREHVLKFLQDLSTAEYRHLTRRTLSAWVYFRRLSESVLDPDGKLGEERP
;
A
#
# COMPACT_ATOMS: atom_id res chain seq x y z
N MET A 1 21.17 -5.84 -57.48
CA MET A 1 21.98 -5.01 -56.55
C MET A 1 21.05 -4.43 -55.50
N THR A 2 20.87 -5.12 -54.38
CA THR A 2 20.11 -4.59 -53.24
C THR A 2 21.11 -3.89 -52.32
N GLY A 3 21.04 -2.56 -52.27
CA GLY A 3 21.91 -1.73 -51.45
C GLY A 3 21.65 -1.97 -49.98
N PHE A 4 22.70 -2.37 -49.26
CA PHE A 4 22.72 -2.35 -47.80
C PHE A 4 22.77 -0.87 -47.38
N ASP A 5 21.71 -0.38 -46.73
CA ASP A 5 21.67 0.95 -46.14
C ASP A 5 22.08 0.86 -44.65
N PRO A 6 23.34 1.17 -44.32
CA PRO A 6 23.86 1.07 -42.96
C PRO A 6 23.16 2.04 -41.98
N PHE A 7 22.56 3.13 -42.49
CA PHE A 7 21.87 4.11 -41.64
C PHE A 7 20.51 3.60 -41.16
N ALA A 8 19.77 2.90 -42.01
CA ALA A 8 18.51 2.26 -41.63
C ALA A 8 18.73 1.17 -40.56
N ALA A 9 19.83 0.41 -40.67
CA ALA A 9 20.20 -0.61 -39.67
C ALA A 9 20.62 0.01 -38.33
N ALA A 10 21.31 1.15 -38.34
CA ALA A 10 21.72 1.86 -37.13
C ALA A 10 20.52 2.47 -36.37
N LEU A 11 19.55 3.05 -37.09
CA LEU A 11 18.33 3.60 -36.49
C LEU A 11 17.47 2.51 -35.82
N ASN A 12 17.32 1.34 -36.46
CA ASN A 12 16.59 0.21 -35.88
C ASN A 12 17.22 -0.30 -34.57
N ASN A 13 18.55 -0.27 -34.46
CA ASN A 13 19.26 -0.68 -33.24
C ASN A 13 19.17 0.36 -32.11
N MET A 14 18.95 1.64 -32.43
CA MET A 14 18.79 2.69 -31.43
C MET A 14 17.37 2.79 -30.87
N THR A 15 16.35 2.39 -31.64
CA THR A 15 14.93 2.40 -31.21
C THR A 15 14.46 1.07 -30.63
N ALA A 16 15.24 0.00 -30.80
CA ALA A 16 14.98 -1.27 -30.14
C ALA A 16 15.25 -1.13 -28.64
N ALA A 17 14.22 -0.73 -27.87
CA ALA A 17 14.21 -0.88 -26.44
C ALA A 17 14.57 -2.34 -26.13
N LYS A 18 15.75 -2.54 -25.55
CA LYS A 18 16.24 -3.86 -25.15
C LYS A 18 15.13 -4.51 -24.31
N PRO A 19 14.52 -5.63 -24.76
CA PRO A 19 13.52 -6.29 -23.94
C PRO A 19 14.16 -6.57 -22.58
N PRO A 20 13.46 -6.35 -21.45
CA PRO A 20 14.01 -6.63 -20.15
C PRO A 20 14.50 -8.07 -20.18
N SER A 21 15.82 -8.25 -19.98
CA SER A 21 16.44 -9.56 -19.90
C SER A 21 15.67 -10.38 -18.87
N ALA A 22 15.41 -11.66 -19.13
CA ALA A 22 14.83 -12.59 -18.16
C ALA A 22 15.60 -12.62 -16.81
N ALA A 23 16.86 -12.14 -16.79
CA ALA A 23 17.64 -11.94 -15.56
C ALA A 23 17.19 -10.73 -14.70
N ALA A 24 16.35 -9.84 -15.22
CA ALA A 24 15.77 -8.73 -14.46
C ALA A 24 14.71 -9.20 -13.46
N GLU A 25 14.01 -10.32 -13.75
CA GLU A 25 12.98 -10.89 -12.88
C GLU A 25 13.55 -11.55 -11.61
N GLN A 26 14.86 -11.81 -11.56
CA GLN A 26 15.51 -12.53 -10.45
C GLN A 26 16.47 -11.66 -9.62
N ARG A 27 16.44 -10.33 -9.76
CA ARG A 27 17.26 -9.48 -8.89
C ARG A 27 16.62 -9.39 -7.50
N PRO A 28 17.36 -9.72 -6.42
CA PRO A 28 16.87 -9.48 -5.08
C PRO A 28 16.59 -7.99 -4.90
N LEU A 29 15.35 -7.65 -4.56
CA LEU A 29 14.96 -6.28 -4.27
C LEU A 29 15.48 -5.90 -2.89
N THR A 30 15.96 -4.67 -2.76
CA THR A 30 16.13 -4.09 -1.42
C THR A 30 14.77 -3.99 -0.74
N ARG A 31 14.75 -3.98 0.59
CA ARG A 31 13.50 -3.80 1.35
C ARG A 31 12.73 -2.55 0.92
N ALA A 32 13.42 -1.44 0.68
CA ALA A 32 12.81 -0.19 0.22
C ALA A 32 12.15 -0.32 -1.15
N GLN A 33 12.77 -1.07 -2.08
CA GLN A 33 12.18 -1.36 -3.39
C GLN A 33 10.97 -2.29 -3.27
N ALA A 34 11.02 -3.28 -2.38
CA ALA A 34 9.88 -4.15 -2.10
C ALA A 34 8.71 -3.36 -1.50
N ASP A 35 8.97 -2.46 -0.55
CA ASP A 35 7.95 -1.59 0.06
C ASP A 35 7.31 -0.66 -0.96
N LEU A 36 8.14 -0.03 -1.80
CA LEU A 36 7.68 0.82 -2.88
C LEU A 36 6.76 0.04 -3.83
N LYS A 37 7.22 -1.13 -4.29
CA LYS A 37 6.46 -2.00 -5.19
C LYS A 37 5.12 -2.41 -4.57
N GLN A 38 5.14 -2.89 -3.34
CA GLN A 38 3.93 -3.31 -2.63
C GLN A 38 2.95 -2.16 -2.42
N ALA A 39 3.43 -0.96 -2.09
CA ALA A 39 2.57 0.22 -1.94
C ALA A 39 1.90 0.60 -3.26
N VAL A 40 2.61 0.56 -4.39
CA VAL A 40 2.03 0.81 -5.72
C VAL A 40 0.93 -0.22 -6.01
N GLU A 41 1.25 -1.51 -5.90
CA GLU A 41 0.30 -2.60 -6.20
C GLU A 41 -0.99 -2.50 -5.37
N LEU A 42 -0.87 -2.23 -4.07
CA LEU A 42 -2.01 -2.10 -3.18
C LEU A 42 -2.84 -0.83 -3.44
N LEU A 43 -2.21 0.28 -3.80
CA LEU A 43 -2.93 1.51 -4.14
C LEU A 43 -3.62 1.41 -5.50
N GLU A 44 -2.98 0.82 -6.51
CA GLU A 44 -3.59 0.59 -7.82
C GLU A 44 -4.79 -0.38 -7.74
N ALA A 45 -4.72 -1.37 -6.86
CA ALA A 45 -5.83 -2.28 -6.59
C ALA A 45 -7.08 -1.56 -6.03
N MET A 46 -6.94 -0.34 -5.52
CA MET A 46 -8.07 0.47 -5.05
C MET A 46 -8.84 1.18 -6.17
N ASN A 47 -8.45 1.03 -7.44
CA ASN A 47 -9.10 1.74 -8.55
C ASN A 47 -10.62 1.49 -8.63
N THR A 48 -11.08 0.31 -8.26
CA THR A 48 -12.51 -0.10 -8.27
C THR A 48 -13.29 0.31 -7.01
N VAL A 49 -12.62 0.92 -6.03
CA VAL A 49 -13.23 1.36 -4.76
C VAL A 49 -13.93 2.71 -4.96
N SER A 50 -15.00 2.98 -4.20
CA SER A 50 -15.74 4.25 -4.25
C SER A 50 -14.83 5.45 -3.91
N ASP A 51 -15.12 6.60 -4.53
CA ASP A 51 -14.38 7.84 -4.29
C ASP A 51 -14.51 8.32 -2.83
N GLY A 52 -15.66 8.08 -2.20
CA GLY A 52 -15.88 8.35 -0.78
C GLY A 52 -14.94 7.54 0.12
N VAL A 53 -14.76 6.23 -0.14
CA VAL A 53 -13.77 5.41 0.56
C VAL A 53 -12.35 5.89 0.26
N LYS A 54 -11.99 6.14 -1.00
CA LYS A 54 -10.64 6.61 -1.39
C LYS A 54 -10.27 7.92 -0.68
N ARG A 55 -11.19 8.89 -0.62
CA ARG A 55 -11.01 10.15 0.10
C ARG A 55 -10.78 9.95 1.59
N ASN A 56 -11.61 9.10 2.22
CA ASN A 56 -11.43 8.77 3.63
C ASN A 56 -10.11 8.02 3.88
N TYR A 57 -9.70 7.14 2.97
CA TYR A 57 -8.43 6.43 3.03
C TYR A 57 -7.23 7.38 2.90
N LEU A 58 -7.24 8.30 1.93
CA LEU A 58 -6.20 9.33 1.74
C LEU A 58 -5.89 10.10 3.03
N ARG A 59 -6.93 10.57 3.72
CA ARG A 59 -6.79 11.25 5.01
C ARG A 59 -6.11 10.34 6.05
N ARG A 60 -6.54 9.08 6.12
CA ARG A 60 -6.04 8.12 7.12
C ARG A 60 -4.59 7.76 6.88
N VAL A 61 -4.19 7.55 5.62
CA VAL A 61 -2.79 7.27 5.27
C VAL A 61 -1.87 8.41 5.69
N LYS A 62 -2.32 9.68 5.54
CA LYS A 62 -1.56 10.86 5.95
C LYS A 62 -1.43 10.97 7.48
N ASP A 63 -2.53 10.71 8.19
CA ASP A 63 -2.63 10.90 9.64
C ASP A 63 -2.01 9.73 10.45
N PHE A 64 -2.03 8.50 9.90
CA PHE A 64 -1.67 7.28 10.63
C PHE A 64 -0.24 7.28 11.21
N PRO A 65 0.82 7.74 10.51
CA PRO A 65 2.16 7.82 11.10
C PRO A 65 2.19 8.71 12.35
N ALA A 66 1.52 9.86 12.32
CA ALA A 66 1.45 10.76 13.47
C ALA A 66 0.72 10.09 14.63
N LEU A 67 -0.39 9.40 14.35
CA LEU A 67 -1.12 8.63 15.35
C LEU A 67 -0.24 7.56 16.01
N VAL A 68 0.48 6.75 15.22
CA VAL A 68 1.41 5.73 15.74
C VAL A 68 2.50 6.35 16.62
N MET A 69 3.04 7.51 16.25
CA MET A 69 4.06 8.19 17.05
C MET A 69 3.52 8.74 18.38
N GLN A 70 2.24 9.10 18.44
CA GLN A 70 1.60 9.65 19.64
C GLN A 70 1.13 8.57 20.62
N VAL A 71 0.47 7.53 20.12
CA VAL A 71 -0.21 6.51 20.95
C VAL A 71 0.41 5.12 20.84
N GLY A 72 1.37 4.93 19.95
CA GLY A 72 1.96 3.62 19.64
C GLY A 72 1.14 2.80 18.64
N LEU A 73 1.79 1.80 18.04
CA LEU A 73 1.21 0.99 16.96
C LEU A 73 -0.07 0.26 17.39
N ALA A 74 -0.06 -0.41 18.54
CA ALA A 74 -1.20 -1.19 19.03
C ALA A 74 -2.46 -0.33 19.23
N GLN A 75 -2.34 0.85 19.85
CA GLN A 75 -3.48 1.75 20.07
C GLN A 75 -3.99 2.35 18.76
N ALA A 76 -3.09 2.73 17.84
CA ALA A 76 -3.46 3.23 16.52
C ALA A 76 -4.23 2.18 15.68
N VAL A 77 -3.81 0.91 15.76
CA VAL A 77 -4.45 -0.21 15.09
C VAL A 77 -5.80 -0.54 15.73
N ALA A 78 -5.87 -0.58 17.07
CA ALA A 78 -7.13 -0.80 17.79
C ALA A 78 -8.19 0.27 17.46
N PHE A 79 -7.78 1.54 17.37
CA PHE A 79 -8.66 2.61 16.91
C PHE A 79 -9.21 2.33 15.50
N SER A 80 -8.36 1.90 14.57
CA SER A 80 -8.79 1.60 13.20
C SER A 80 -9.71 0.38 13.14
N VAL A 81 -9.46 -0.65 13.97
CA VAL A 81 -10.31 -1.83 14.11
C VAL A 81 -11.71 -1.46 14.62
N GLU A 82 -11.80 -0.58 15.63
CA GLU A 82 -13.07 -0.10 16.16
C GLU A 82 -13.87 0.66 15.08
N LYS A 83 -13.22 1.51 14.29
CA LYS A 83 -13.88 2.28 13.23
C LYS A 83 -14.26 1.43 12.02
N ALA A 84 -13.44 0.43 11.67
CA ALA A 84 -13.73 -0.52 10.60
C ALA A 84 -15.02 -1.32 10.84
N GLY A 85 -15.42 -1.47 12.10
CA GLY A 85 -16.62 -2.21 12.50
C GLY A 85 -17.94 -1.43 12.45
N LYS A 86 -17.93 -0.15 12.08
CA LYS A 86 -19.13 0.69 12.08
C LYS A 86 -19.72 0.71 10.67
N SER A 87 -20.77 -0.09 10.45
CA SER A 87 -21.55 -0.23 9.19
C SER A 87 -20.74 -0.64 7.96
N ASP A 88 -21.22 -1.63 7.21
CA ASP A 88 -20.54 -2.06 5.99
C ASP A 88 -20.69 -1.03 4.85
N ASP A 89 -21.81 -0.31 4.84
CA ASP A 89 -22.11 0.77 3.88
C ASP A 89 -21.46 2.13 4.23
N ASP A 90 -20.65 2.21 5.30
CA ASP A 90 -19.94 3.45 5.64
C ASP A 90 -18.60 3.54 4.92
N ASP A 91 -18.46 4.54 4.04
CA ASP A 91 -17.19 4.87 3.35
C ASP A 91 -16.01 5.02 4.34
N ARG A 92 -16.28 5.53 5.54
CA ARG A 92 -15.27 5.65 6.59
C ARG A 92 -14.88 4.30 7.16
N GLY A 93 -15.84 3.41 7.40
CA GLY A 93 -15.59 2.01 7.77
C GLY A 93 -14.73 1.30 6.72
N GLY A 94 -15.12 1.41 5.45
CA GLY A 94 -14.37 0.84 4.32
C GLY A 94 -12.92 1.34 4.24
N ALA A 95 -12.70 2.64 4.46
CA ALA A 95 -11.35 3.20 4.49
C ALA A 95 -10.48 2.63 5.62
N HIS A 96 -11.05 2.39 6.82
CA HIS A 96 -10.34 1.75 7.91
C HIS A 96 -10.05 0.27 7.63
N ARG A 97 -10.95 -0.44 6.93
CA ARG A 97 -10.69 -1.82 6.49
C ARG A 97 -9.52 -1.89 5.52
N LEU A 98 -9.47 -1.01 4.51
CA LEU A 98 -8.35 -0.92 3.57
C LEU A 98 -7.02 -0.56 4.27
N LEU A 99 -7.06 0.38 5.22
CA LEU A 99 -5.90 0.74 6.03
C LEU A 99 -5.32 -0.48 6.73
N LEU A 100 -6.16 -1.26 7.41
CA LEU A 100 -5.76 -2.46 8.15
C LEU A 100 -5.24 -3.56 7.22
N ASN A 101 -5.85 -3.74 6.04
CA ASN A 101 -5.37 -4.69 5.03
C ASN A 101 -3.96 -4.33 4.55
N HIS A 102 -3.71 -3.05 4.24
CA HIS A 102 -2.40 -2.62 3.78
C HIS A 102 -1.34 -2.70 4.89
N LEU A 103 -1.70 -2.41 6.14
CA LEU A 103 -0.81 -2.62 7.28
C LEU A 103 -0.43 -4.09 7.42
N TYR A 104 -1.41 -4.98 7.35
CA TYR A 104 -1.17 -6.41 7.48
C TYR A 104 -0.30 -6.95 6.35
N ALA A 105 -0.50 -6.47 5.11
CA ALA A 105 0.36 -6.81 3.97
C ALA A 105 1.82 -6.38 4.18
N VAL A 106 2.08 -5.24 4.84
CA VAL A 106 3.44 -4.81 5.22
C VAL A 106 4.06 -5.72 6.27
N TRP A 107 3.25 -6.24 7.20
CA TRP A 107 3.70 -7.12 8.28
C TRP A 107 3.92 -8.56 7.85
N ARG A 108 3.15 -9.02 6.86
CA ARG A 108 3.12 -10.39 6.33
C ARG A 108 3.19 -10.37 4.80
N PRO A 109 4.31 -9.92 4.20
CA PRO A 109 4.45 -9.87 2.74
C PRO A 109 4.34 -11.24 2.08
N GLU A 110 4.68 -12.32 2.79
CA GLU A 110 4.57 -13.69 2.32
C GLU A 110 3.14 -14.18 2.15
N THR A 111 2.15 -13.55 2.80
CA THR A 111 0.73 -13.89 2.63
C THR A 111 0.10 -13.24 1.38
N GLN A 112 0.92 -12.68 0.48
CA GLN A 112 0.53 -12.13 -0.83
C GLN A 112 -0.77 -11.32 -0.82
N GLY A 113 -0.87 -10.35 0.10
CA GLY A 113 -1.99 -9.40 0.09
C GLY A 113 -3.37 -10.04 0.23
N GLN A 114 -3.48 -11.30 0.71
CA GLN A 114 -4.77 -11.86 1.13
C GLN A 114 -5.33 -10.88 2.16
N PRO A 115 -6.41 -10.15 1.84
CA PRO A 115 -6.97 -9.17 2.75
C PRO A 115 -7.34 -9.92 4.02
N VAL A 116 -7.01 -9.33 5.16
CA VAL A 116 -7.64 -9.81 6.39
C VAL A 116 -9.13 -9.61 6.15
N GLN A 117 -9.93 -10.68 6.23
CA GLN A 117 -11.37 -10.58 6.05
C GLN A 117 -11.95 -9.77 7.22
N LEU A 118 -11.87 -8.44 7.14
CA LEU A 118 -12.29 -7.52 8.21
C LEU A 118 -13.81 -7.30 8.23
N ASP A 119 -14.50 -7.81 7.22
CA ASP A 119 -15.96 -7.72 7.06
C ASP A 119 -16.68 -8.62 8.09
N ASP A 120 -16.04 -9.72 8.51
CA ASP A 120 -16.48 -10.46 9.69
C ASP A 120 -15.78 -9.93 10.96
N GLY A 121 -16.41 -10.09 12.13
CA GLY A 121 -15.78 -9.71 13.40
C GLY A 121 -14.44 -10.40 13.66
N LYS A 122 -14.17 -11.55 13.00
CA LYS A 122 -13.03 -12.42 13.25
C LYS A 122 -11.74 -11.89 12.62
N GLY A 123 -11.78 -11.27 11.43
CA GLY A 123 -10.58 -10.66 10.85
C GLY A 123 -10.07 -9.48 11.67
N ARG A 124 -10.98 -8.70 12.27
CA ARG A 124 -10.63 -7.59 13.16
C ARG A 124 -9.89 -8.06 14.41
N GLU A 125 -10.33 -9.17 15.01
CA GLU A 125 -9.66 -9.82 16.12
C GLU A 125 -8.28 -10.38 15.72
N HIS A 126 -8.14 -10.90 14.50
CA HIS A 126 -6.89 -11.46 14.01
C HIS A 126 -5.77 -10.40 13.94
N VAL A 127 -6.05 -9.19 13.44
CA VAL A 127 -5.03 -8.11 13.38
C VAL A 127 -4.51 -7.76 14.78
N LEU A 128 -5.41 -7.67 15.76
CA LEU A 128 -5.02 -7.36 17.14
C LEU A 128 -4.31 -8.52 17.82
N LYS A 129 -4.77 -9.75 17.59
CA LYS A 129 -4.13 -10.96 18.11
C LYS A 129 -2.70 -11.09 17.60
N PHE A 130 -2.46 -10.83 16.31
CA PHE A 130 -1.11 -10.80 15.75
C PHE A 130 -0.19 -9.85 16.53
N LEU A 131 -0.66 -8.64 16.88
CA LEU A 131 0.15 -7.69 17.65
C LEU A 131 0.37 -8.13 19.11
N GLN A 132 -0.61 -8.82 19.72
CA GLN A 132 -0.51 -9.34 21.09
C GLN A 132 0.49 -10.49 21.21
N ASP A 133 0.63 -11.29 20.16
CA ASP A 133 1.50 -12.47 20.16
C ASP A 133 2.98 -12.13 19.87
N LEU A 134 3.32 -10.87 19.56
CA LEU A 134 4.70 -10.43 19.33
C LEU A 134 5.47 -10.26 20.63
N SER A 135 6.73 -10.72 20.65
CA SER A 135 7.67 -10.31 21.69
C SER A 135 7.94 -8.81 21.63
N THR A 136 8.44 -8.24 22.73
CA THR A 136 8.82 -6.81 22.79
C THR A 136 9.80 -6.41 21.69
N ALA A 137 10.76 -7.28 21.34
CA ALA A 137 11.74 -7.00 20.29
C ALA A 137 11.09 -6.95 18.90
N GLU A 138 10.22 -7.93 18.61
CA GLU A 138 9.47 -8.00 17.37
C GLU A 138 8.50 -6.83 17.22
N TYR A 139 7.75 -6.50 18.26
CA TYR A 139 6.82 -5.37 18.26
C TYR A 139 7.54 -4.03 17.98
N ARG A 140 8.68 -3.80 18.62
CA ARG A 140 9.51 -2.61 18.36
C ARG A 140 10.04 -2.57 16.93
N HIS A 141 10.48 -3.71 16.40
CA HIS A 141 10.90 -3.83 15.01
C HIS A 141 9.74 -3.54 14.05
N LEU A 142 8.59 -4.16 14.28
CA LEU A 142 7.38 -4.01 13.47
C LEU A 142 6.88 -2.57 13.46
N THR A 143 6.97 -1.86 14.59
CA THR A 143 6.62 -0.43 14.67
C THR A 143 7.49 0.40 13.73
N ARG A 144 8.82 0.23 13.77
CA ARG A 144 9.74 0.94 12.85
C ARG A 144 9.51 0.53 11.40
N ARG A 145 9.27 -0.76 11.17
CA ARG A 145 8.97 -1.34 9.85
C ARG A 145 7.73 -0.72 9.23
N THR A 146 6.66 -0.60 10.01
CA THR A 146 5.39 0.01 9.63
C THR A 146 5.63 1.46 9.22
N LEU A 147 6.23 2.27 10.09
CA LEU A 147 6.51 3.68 9.81
C LEU A 147 7.38 3.88 8.56
N SER A 148 8.38 3.02 8.35
CA SER A 148 9.26 3.09 7.18
C SER A 148 8.52 2.79 5.87
N ALA A 149 7.69 1.73 5.82
CA ALA A 149 6.90 1.41 4.63
C ALA A 149 5.81 2.47 4.38
N TRP A 150 5.21 3.00 5.45
CA TRP A 150 4.08 3.93 5.34
C TRP A 150 4.42 5.25 4.64
N VAL A 151 5.72 5.60 4.56
CA VAL A 151 6.18 6.74 3.77
C VAL A 151 5.78 6.60 2.30
N TYR A 152 5.83 5.40 1.73
CA TYR A 152 5.46 5.16 0.33
C TYR A 152 3.96 5.29 0.13
N PHE A 153 3.14 4.69 0.99
CA PHE A 153 1.68 4.87 0.95
C PHE A 153 1.29 6.34 1.04
N ARG A 154 1.89 7.10 1.97
CA ARG A 154 1.63 8.54 2.12
C ARG A 154 2.00 9.34 0.87
N ARG A 155 3.15 9.06 0.25
CA ARG A 155 3.62 9.82 -0.93
C ARG A 155 2.87 9.45 -2.21
N LEU A 156 2.54 8.16 -2.38
CA LEU A 156 1.96 7.65 -3.60
C LEU A 156 0.45 7.72 -3.64
N SER A 157 -0.22 7.66 -2.48
CA SER A 157 -1.69 7.69 -2.42
C SER A 157 -2.28 8.91 -3.12
N GLU A 158 -1.68 10.09 -2.99
CA GLU A 158 -2.11 11.29 -3.72
C GLU A 158 -1.97 11.11 -5.24
N SER A 159 -0.80 10.72 -5.74
CA SER A 159 -0.57 10.58 -7.18
C SER A 159 -1.34 9.42 -7.82
N VAL A 160 -1.64 8.35 -7.07
CA VAL A 160 -2.29 7.15 -7.59
C VAL A 160 -3.81 7.24 -7.46
N LEU A 161 -4.32 7.70 -6.31
CA LEU A 161 -5.76 7.74 -6.06
C LEU A 161 -6.40 9.07 -6.47
N ASP A 162 -5.62 10.16 -6.51
CA ASP A 162 -6.12 11.51 -6.80
C ASP A 162 -5.21 12.28 -7.79
N PRO A 163 -4.93 11.73 -8.99
CA PRO A 163 -4.03 12.36 -9.96
C PRO A 163 -4.51 13.75 -10.42
N ASP A 164 -5.83 13.98 -10.39
CA ASP A 164 -6.46 15.25 -10.78
C ASP A 164 -6.73 16.20 -9.60
N GLY A 165 -6.45 15.80 -8.35
CA GLY A 165 -6.72 16.61 -7.15
C GLY A 165 -8.20 16.72 -6.74
N LYS A 166 -9.11 16.01 -7.40
CA LYS A 166 -10.57 16.09 -7.20
C LYS A 166 -11.03 15.49 -5.88
N LEU A 167 -10.33 14.49 -5.34
CA LEU A 167 -10.69 13.88 -4.06
C LEU A 167 -10.39 14.80 -2.87
N GLY A 168 -9.41 15.72 -3.01
CA GLY A 168 -9.03 16.70 -2.01
C GLY A 168 -9.85 18.00 -1.99
N GLU A 169 -10.56 18.33 -3.09
CA GLU A 169 -11.29 19.60 -3.26
C GLU A 169 -12.72 19.59 -2.70
N GLU A 170 -13.36 18.43 -2.57
CA GLU A 170 -14.66 18.29 -1.90
C GLU A 170 -14.50 18.45 -0.37
N ARG A 171 -14.38 19.69 0.09
CA ARG A 171 -14.56 20.08 1.50
C ARG A 171 -16.05 20.29 1.78
N PRO A 172 -16.70 19.49 2.65
CA PRO A 172 -17.92 19.94 3.33
C PRO A 172 -17.62 21.03 4.35
#